data_AF-A0A4S1FSE2-F1
#
_entry.id   AF-A0A4S1FSE2-F1
#
_cell.length_a   1.000
_cell.length_b   1.000
_cell.length_c   1.000
_cell.angle_alpha   90.00
_cell.angle_beta   90.00
_cell.angle_gamma   90.00
#
_symmetry.space_group_name_H-M   'P 1'
#
loop_
_entity.id
_entity.type
_entity.pdbx_description
1 polymer ?
#
loop_
_entity_poly.entity_id
_entity_poly.type
_entity_poly.pdbx_seq_one_letter_code
_entity_poly.pdbx_strand_id
1 'polypeptide(L)'
;MSQQFGNAVIDLELGTLRRDGEIVPVRPKTFDLLAFLIRNSGRVLSKDELLQAVWPGIIATEDSLTQCIRDARKSIGDEAQALIRTVPRRGYLFQVAETRAADPPPQMAPPAGRAAEPMVAILPFSVEAGDTTGRVLFDGAVEEITNALSCFKTVAVLARHSAFVLAEHWTEDINATALRLGADYIAEGSVESAGDGYSARVVLTETISGRRVWIQNFTFAKGEIFAFQKTVAQRIAMALVANIESAVMRRSQPASASNVEAYLHLLRGMALLRSYGEGVNEEARRHLLMALERDPNSGLAHAYLALADLIIGGYSGAPRAVLDQARDRALHAIALSPDEGRCHRILALTLLYRGCDEYDAAEKHLARALDLNPYDADTLAQTGYFKALRGDGEAGLALLDQAIQLNPMHPSWYYFDRGVALFVAGRYREAATSFSSLPRKSVWQWARLAACHALDGDTEKARACVREGRALDSGLTMAEILADLRLECAEDCERLRIGLERAGWDNTPA
;
A
#
# COMPACT_ATOMS: atom_id res chain seq x y z
N MET A 1 -6.98 34.06 5.95
CA MET A 1 -6.12 34.82 6.89
C MET A 1 -4.93 33.94 7.25
N SER A 2 -3.75 34.26 6.71
CA SER A 2 -2.50 33.57 7.02
C SER A 2 -1.75 34.28 8.15
N GLN A 3 -1.19 33.52 9.08
CA GLN A 3 -0.36 34.02 10.17
C GLN A 3 0.97 33.27 10.22
N GLN A 4 2.06 34.01 10.30
CA GLN A 4 3.41 33.48 10.41
C GLN A 4 3.92 33.57 11.85
N PHE A 5 4.55 32.50 12.32
CA PHE A 5 5.23 32.44 13.61
C PHE A 5 6.50 31.59 13.47
N GLY A 6 7.65 32.22 13.62
CA GLY A 6 8.94 31.59 13.29
C GLY A 6 9.02 31.20 11.81
N ASN A 7 9.36 29.94 11.56
CA ASN A 7 9.40 29.34 10.22
C ASN A 7 8.08 28.68 9.80
N ALA A 8 7.04 28.75 10.64
CA ALA A 8 5.73 28.17 10.36
C ALA A 8 4.72 29.24 9.90
N VAL A 9 3.91 28.90 8.90
CA VAL A 9 2.80 29.72 8.38
C VAL A 9 1.53 28.89 8.46
N ILE A 10 0.58 29.30 9.29
CA ILE A 10 -0.75 28.72 9.26
C ILE A 10 -1.64 29.59 8.38
N ASP A 11 -2.40 28.96 7.49
CA ASP A 11 -3.48 29.62 6.78
C ASP A 11 -4.81 29.08 7.33
N LEU A 12 -5.51 29.94 8.06
CA LEU A 12 -6.78 29.59 8.71
C LEU A 12 -7.95 29.49 7.71
N GLU A 13 -7.81 30.08 6.51
CA GLU A 13 -8.81 29.94 5.43
C GLU A 13 -8.53 28.70 4.59
N LEU A 14 -7.25 28.43 4.28
CA LEU A 14 -6.85 27.26 3.50
C LEU A 14 -6.70 26.00 4.35
N GLY A 15 -6.76 26.09 5.68
CA GLY A 15 -6.60 24.95 6.58
C GLY A 15 -5.20 24.34 6.56
N THR A 16 -4.19 25.10 6.10
CA THR A 16 -2.84 24.57 5.87
C THR A 16 -1.89 25.06 6.93
N LEU A 17 -1.01 24.18 7.39
CA LEU A 17 0.19 24.56 8.11
C LEU A 17 1.37 24.32 7.20
N ARG A 18 2.19 25.35 6.99
CA ARG A 18 3.49 25.23 6.35
C ARG A 18 4.59 25.44 7.36
N ARG A 19 5.71 24.74 7.21
CA ARG A 19 6.94 24.98 7.95
C ARG A 19 8.09 24.92 6.97
N ASP A 20 8.96 25.93 7.01
CA ASP A 20 10.09 26.07 6.06
C ASP A 20 9.62 26.08 4.58
N GLY A 21 8.39 26.54 4.34
CA GLY A 21 7.77 26.57 2.99
C GLY A 21 7.08 25.27 2.56
N GLU A 22 7.26 24.17 3.28
CA GLU A 22 6.63 22.87 3.00
C GLU A 22 5.33 22.69 3.79
N ILE A 23 4.34 22.00 3.24
CA ILE A 23 3.09 21.69 3.95
C ILE A 23 3.37 20.59 4.99
N VAL A 24 3.10 20.90 6.25
CA VAL A 24 3.17 19.93 7.35
C VAL A 24 1.80 19.29 7.52
N PRO A 25 1.67 17.95 7.44
CA PRO A 25 0.40 17.29 7.72
C PRO A 25 0.05 17.46 9.21
N VAL A 26 -1.16 17.96 9.49
CA VAL A 26 -1.67 18.18 10.85
C VAL A 26 -3.01 17.46 10.99
N ARG A 27 -3.20 16.70 12.06
CA ARG A 27 -4.49 16.06 12.36
C ARG A 27 -5.58 17.13 12.57
N PRO A 28 -6.84 16.89 12.19
CA PRO A 28 -7.90 17.90 12.28
C PRO A 28 -8.05 18.52 13.67
N LYS A 29 -8.11 17.70 14.73
CA LYS A 29 -8.20 18.21 16.11
C LYS A 29 -6.96 18.96 16.58
N THR A 30 -5.79 18.61 16.07
CA THR A 30 -4.56 19.35 16.32
C THR A 30 -4.57 20.70 15.59
N PHE A 31 -5.12 20.74 14.37
CA PHE A 31 -5.27 21.97 13.61
C PHE A 31 -6.34 22.90 14.24
N ASP A 32 -7.50 22.37 14.62
CA ASP A 32 -8.55 23.10 15.34
C ASP A 32 -8.00 23.72 16.64
N LEU A 33 -7.23 22.93 17.39
CA LEU A 33 -6.57 23.39 18.60
C LEU A 33 -5.56 24.52 18.32
N LEU A 34 -4.74 24.38 17.28
CA LEU A 34 -3.81 25.42 16.84
C LEU A 34 -4.55 26.70 16.42
N ALA A 35 -5.58 26.56 15.57
CA ALA A 35 -6.40 27.68 15.12
C ALA A 35 -7.06 28.40 16.32
N PHE A 36 -7.57 27.64 17.29
CA PHE A 36 -8.17 28.21 18.49
C PHE A 36 -7.15 28.92 19.39
N LEU A 37 -5.97 28.33 19.60
CA LEU A 37 -4.85 28.94 20.33
C LEU A 37 -4.40 30.26 19.69
N ILE A 38 -4.29 30.26 18.36
CA ILE A 38 -3.80 31.39 17.58
C ILE A 38 -4.80 32.55 17.56
N ARG A 39 -6.10 32.26 17.39
CA ARG A 39 -7.18 33.24 17.51
C ARG A 39 -7.25 33.87 18.92
N ASN A 40 -6.76 33.18 19.94
CA ASN A 40 -6.72 33.63 21.33
C ASN A 40 -5.28 33.92 21.81
N SER A 41 -4.39 34.31 20.90
CA SER A 41 -2.99 34.61 21.24
C SER A 41 -2.87 35.63 22.38
N GLY A 42 -1.88 35.42 23.26
CA GLY A 42 -1.65 36.27 24.43
C GLY A 42 -2.55 35.99 25.64
N ARG A 43 -3.54 35.09 25.54
CA ARG A 43 -4.40 34.67 26.65
C ARG A 43 -4.11 33.25 27.11
N VAL A 44 -4.14 33.02 28.43
CA VAL A 44 -4.08 31.67 29.00
C VAL A 44 -5.46 31.01 28.86
N LEU A 45 -5.52 29.91 28.10
CA LEU A 45 -6.72 29.10 27.89
C LEU A 45 -6.73 27.92 28.86
N SER A 46 -7.85 27.73 29.56
CA SER A 46 -7.99 26.60 30.49
C SER A 46 -8.17 25.28 29.74
N LYS A 47 -7.88 24.15 30.42
CA LYS A 47 -8.09 22.82 29.81
C LYS A 47 -9.55 22.59 29.43
N ASP A 48 -10.49 22.97 30.29
CA ASP A 48 -11.92 22.82 30.05
C ASP A 48 -12.38 23.66 28.84
N GLU A 49 -11.85 24.89 28.72
CA GLU A 49 -12.15 25.77 27.58
C GLU A 49 -11.63 25.19 26.26
N LEU A 50 -10.42 24.62 26.26
CA LEU A 50 -9.85 23.95 25.09
C LEU A 50 -10.60 22.67 24.74
N LEU A 51 -10.98 21.88 25.74
CA LEU A 51 -11.76 20.65 25.56
C LEU A 51 -13.13 20.97 24.94
N GLN A 52 -13.84 21.97 25.48
CA GLN A 52 -15.14 22.37 24.99
C GLN A 52 -15.09 22.99 23.58
N ALA A 53 -14.05 23.78 23.28
CA ALA A 53 -13.92 24.44 21.98
C ALA A 53 -13.54 23.47 20.86
N VAL A 54 -12.64 22.52 21.12
CA VAL A 54 -12.10 21.61 20.10
C VAL A 54 -12.90 20.30 20.02
N TRP A 55 -13.57 19.88 21.09
CA TRP A 55 -14.41 18.67 21.14
C TRP A 55 -15.85 18.97 21.61
N PRO A 56 -16.63 19.78 20.87
CA PRO A 56 -18.02 20.06 21.25
C PRO A 56 -18.85 18.77 21.19
N GLY A 57 -19.50 18.42 22.31
CA GLY A 57 -20.41 17.27 22.39
C GLY A 57 -19.75 15.89 22.44
N ILE A 58 -18.43 15.81 22.59
CA ILE A 58 -17.67 14.56 22.72
C ILE A 58 -16.97 14.54 24.08
N ILE A 59 -17.04 13.42 24.81
CA ILE A 59 -16.28 13.24 26.06
C ILE A 59 -14.81 13.02 25.70
N ALA A 60 -14.04 14.09 25.64
CA ALA A 60 -12.58 14.05 25.49
C ALA A 60 -11.90 14.11 26.86
N THR A 61 -10.85 13.31 27.06
CA THR A 61 -10.08 13.28 28.30
C THR A 61 -8.93 14.29 28.27
N GLU A 62 -8.39 14.64 29.44
CA GLU A 62 -7.20 15.50 29.53
C GLU A 62 -5.98 14.92 28.79
N ASP A 63 -5.90 13.59 28.66
CA ASP A 63 -4.85 12.91 27.89
C ASP A 63 -4.95 13.21 26.40
N SER A 64 -6.17 13.27 25.85
CA SER A 64 -6.41 13.67 24.45
C SER A 64 -5.97 15.11 24.17
N LEU A 65 -6.23 16.02 25.11
CA LEU A 65 -5.75 17.41 25.03
C LEU A 65 -4.22 17.47 25.09
N THR A 66 -3.62 16.72 26.01
CA THR A 66 -2.16 16.69 26.19
C THR A 66 -1.45 16.14 24.95
N GLN A 67 -2.00 15.08 24.34
CA GLN A 67 -1.48 14.54 23.09
C GLN A 67 -1.61 15.56 21.94
N CYS A 68 -2.77 16.21 21.79
CA CYS A 68 -2.96 17.21 20.73
C CYS A 68 -2.02 18.41 20.89
N ILE A 69 -1.70 18.85 22.11
CA ILE A 69 -0.71 19.90 22.35
C ILE A 69 0.70 19.46 21.93
N ARG A 70 1.08 18.20 22.20
CA ARG A 70 2.37 17.65 21.76
C ARG A 70 2.46 17.62 20.25
N ASP A 71 1.40 17.17 19.59
CA ASP A 71 1.32 17.13 18.13
C ASP A 71 1.40 18.54 17.54
N ALA A 72 0.67 19.49 18.13
CA ALA A 72 0.67 20.89 17.71
C ALA A 72 2.08 21.49 17.75
N ARG A 73 2.82 21.30 18.85
CA ARG A 73 4.21 21.74 19.00
C ARG A 73 5.12 21.11 17.95
N LYS A 74 5.01 19.80 17.73
CA LYS A 74 5.80 19.09 16.72
C LYS A 74 5.52 19.63 15.31
N SER A 75 4.25 19.83 14.98
CA SER A 75 3.82 20.34 13.67
C SER A 75 4.34 21.74 13.38
N ILE A 76 4.38 22.63 14.38
CA ILE A 76 4.91 24.00 14.21
C ILE A 76 6.42 24.11 14.47
N GLY A 77 7.12 23.01 14.82
CA GLY A 77 8.54 23.02 15.16
C GLY A 77 8.88 23.63 16.53
N ASP A 78 7.92 23.74 17.44
CA ASP A 78 8.05 24.33 18.76
C ASP A 78 8.48 23.32 19.83
N GLU A 79 9.60 22.63 19.60
CA GLU A 79 10.12 21.62 20.55
C GLU A 79 10.58 22.26 21.88
N ALA A 80 11.07 23.51 21.82
CA ALA A 80 11.48 24.29 22.99
C ALA A 80 10.29 24.86 23.80
N GLN A 81 9.05 24.65 23.35
CA GLN A 81 7.83 25.21 23.97
C GLN A 81 7.87 26.74 24.11
N ALA A 82 8.47 27.42 23.13
CA ALA A 82 8.58 28.87 23.07
C ALA A 82 7.28 29.53 22.59
N LEU A 83 6.55 28.87 21.67
CA LEU A 83 5.32 29.40 21.07
C LEU A 83 4.06 28.95 21.82
N ILE A 84 3.93 27.65 22.11
CA ILE A 84 2.85 27.08 22.92
C ILE A 84 3.42 26.74 24.30
N ARG A 85 3.16 27.60 25.29
CA ARG A 85 3.65 27.44 26.67
C ARG A 85 2.62 26.74 27.55
N THR A 86 3.09 25.82 28.38
CA THR A 86 2.26 25.24 29.45
C THR A 86 2.32 26.15 30.68
N VAL A 87 1.16 26.59 31.17
CA VAL A 87 1.04 27.37 32.40
C VAL A 87 0.57 26.43 33.53
N PRO A 88 1.43 26.07 34.49
CA PRO A 88 1.11 25.08 35.51
C PRO A 88 -0.21 25.39 36.23
N ARG A 89 -1.07 24.37 36.34
CA ARG A 89 -2.40 24.43 36.99
C ARG A 89 -3.40 25.43 36.38
N ARG A 90 -3.10 26.03 35.23
CA ARG A 90 -3.98 27.03 34.57
C ARG A 90 -4.33 26.68 33.12
N GLY A 91 -3.43 26.06 32.37
CA GLY A 91 -3.70 25.62 30.99
C GLY A 91 -2.56 25.95 30.02
N TYR A 92 -2.89 26.46 28.82
CA TYR A 92 -1.91 26.71 27.75
C TYR A 92 -2.01 28.16 27.21
N LEU A 93 -0.87 28.69 26.75
CA LEU A 93 -0.73 30.04 26.22
C LEU A 93 -0.01 29.98 24.87
N PHE A 94 -0.54 30.65 23.85
CA PHE A 94 0.15 30.88 22.58
C PHE A 94 0.70 32.31 22.50
N GLN A 95 1.99 32.46 22.22
CA GLN A 95 2.66 33.78 22.12
C GLN A 95 3.75 33.77 21.05
N VAL A 96 3.74 34.75 20.15
CA VAL A 96 4.78 34.95 19.12
C VAL A 96 5.81 35.95 19.65
N ALA A 97 7.10 35.63 19.55
CA ALA A 97 8.16 36.57 19.88
C ALA A 97 8.26 37.65 18.77
N GLU A 98 8.07 38.92 19.13
CA GLU A 98 8.17 40.03 18.17
C GLU A 98 9.61 40.16 17.65
N THR A 99 9.82 39.87 16.35
CA THR A 99 11.03 40.31 15.65
C THR A 99 10.65 41.49 14.74
N ARG A 100 11.33 42.62 14.95
CA ARG A 100 11.15 43.91 14.26
C ARG A 100 11.03 43.79 12.74
N ALA A 101 10.11 44.59 12.20
CA ALA A 101 9.84 44.78 10.79
C ALA A 101 11.11 45.06 9.95
N ALA A 102 11.25 44.29 8.87
CA ALA A 102 12.05 44.64 7.71
C ALA A 102 11.15 44.53 6.46
N ASP A 103 11.44 45.39 5.50
CA ASP A 103 10.70 45.80 4.28
C ASP A 103 9.93 44.73 3.47
N PRO A 104 8.94 45.16 2.65
CA PRO A 104 8.03 44.23 1.95
C PRO A 104 8.80 43.29 1.02
N PRO A 105 8.50 41.98 1.00
CA PRO A 105 9.24 41.03 0.20
C PRO A 105 8.92 41.21 -1.31
N PRO A 106 9.90 40.96 -2.19
CA PRO A 106 9.70 40.98 -3.63
C PRO A 106 8.71 39.90 -4.05
N GLN A 107 7.89 40.19 -5.08
CA GLN A 107 7.09 39.18 -5.78
C GLN A 107 8.01 38.05 -6.26
N MET A 108 8.00 36.92 -5.54
CA MET A 108 8.70 35.71 -5.93
C MET A 108 7.75 34.77 -6.69
N ALA A 109 8.22 34.38 -7.87
CA ALA A 109 7.67 33.35 -8.75
C ALA A 109 7.38 32.03 -8.01
N PRO A 110 6.49 31.17 -8.54
CA PRO A 110 6.13 29.89 -7.91
C PRO A 110 7.38 29.03 -7.63
N PRO A 111 7.46 28.36 -6.46
CA PRO A 111 8.62 27.56 -6.11
C PRO A 111 8.75 26.36 -7.06
N ALA A 112 9.93 26.22 -7.66
CA ALA A 112 10.38 25.03 -8.35
C ALA A 112 10.73 23.94 -7.33
N GLY A 113 10.26 22.71 -7.57
CA GLY A 113 10.55 21.54 -6.74
C GLY A 113 9.33 21.00 -5.99
N ARG A 114 8.41 20.35 -6.70
CA ARG A 114 7.29 19.60 -6.12
C ARG A 114 7.59 18.09 -6.21
N ALA A 115 7.13 17.31 -5.23
CA ALA A 115 7.34 15.87 -5.14
C ALA A 115 6.91 15.12 -6.43
N ALA A 116 7.66 14.07 -6.78
CA ALA A 116 7.55 13.33 -8.05
C ALA A 116 6.27 12.46 -8.19
N GLU A 117 5.45 12.38 -7.15
CA GLU A 117 4.27 11.51 -7.11
C GLU A 117 3.06 12.15 -7.83
N PRO A 118 2.28 11.36 -8.61
CA PRO A 118 1.04 11.85 -9.21
C PRO A 118 0.04 12.21 -8.12
N MET A 119 -0.61 13.37 -8.25
CA MET A 119 -1.62 13.85 -7.32
C MET A 119 -3.02 13.69 -7.91
N VAL A 120 -3.94 13.11 -7.14
CA VAL A 120 -5.36 12.97 -7.52
C VAL A 120 -6.27 13.76 -6.58
N ALA A 121 -7.27 14.43 -7.13
CA ALA A 121 -8.37 15.04 -6.37
C ALA A 121 -9.65 14.20 -6.54
N ILE A 122 -10.31 13.85 -5.43
CA ILE A 122 -11.58 13.10 -5.45
C ILE A 122 -12.71 14.08 -5.16
N LEU A 123 -13.57 14.30 -6.14
CA LEU A 123 -14.66 15.27 -6.04
C LEU A 123 -15.90 14.65 -5.39
N PRO A 124 -16.75 15.48 -4.75
CA PRO A 124 -18.10 15.08 -4.36
C PRO A 124 -18.84 14.45 -5.52
N PHE A 125 -19.52 13.35 -5.25
CA PHE A 125 -20.30 12.67 -6.27
C PHE A 125 -21.59 13.47 -6.51
N SER A 126 -21.95 13.64 -7.77
CA SER A 126 -23.25 14.21 -8.14
C SER A 126 -24.34 13.17 -7.86
N VAL A 127 -25.18 13.44 -6.86
CA VAL A 127 -26.31 12.59 -6.48
C VAL A 127 -27.60 13.19 -7.02
N GLU A 128 -28.54 12.33 -7.44
CA GLU A 128 -29.86 12.71 -7.93
C GLU A 128 -30.57 13.74 -7.01
N ALA A 129 -31.19 14.74 -7.64
CA ALA A 129 -31.86 15.83 -6.95
C ALA A 129 -33.07 15.32 -6.15
N GLY A 130 -32.93 15.26 -4.82
CA GLY A 130 -33.97 14.79 -3.90
C GLY A 130 -33.50 13.68 -2.95
N ASP A 131 -32.43 12.94 -3.30
CA ASP A 131 -31.86 11.92 -2.42
C ASP A 131 -30.85 12.52 -1.43
N THR A 132 -31.39 13.18 -0.40
CA THR A 132 -30.61 13.77 0.70
C THR A 132 -29.83 12.71 1.49
N THR A 133 -30.34 11.48 1.57
CA THR A 133 -29.69 10.37 2.27
C THR A 133 -28.49 9.86 1.47
N GLY A 134 -28.65 9.68 0.16
CA GLY A 134 -27.57 9.37 -0.76
C GLY A 134 -26.48 10.45 -0.74
N ARG A 135 -26.86 11.73 -0.73
CA ARG A 135 -25.87 12.83 -0.68
C ARG A 135 -24.93 12.73 0.52
N VAL A 136 -25.48 12.56 1.73
CA VAL A 136 -24.67 12.39 2.95
C VAL A 136 -23.80 11.12 2.88
N LEU A 137 -24.35 10.04 2.33
CA LEU A 137 -23.67 8.75 2.20
C LEU A 137 -22.44 8.85 1.28
N PHE A 138 -22.60 9.42 0.09
CA PHE A 138 -21.51 9.53 -0.88
C PHE A 138 -20.52 10.63 -0.54
N ASP A 139 -20.92 11.66 0.19
CA ASP A 139 -19.99 12.61 0.81
C ASP A 139 -19.04 11.89 1.77
N GLY A 140 -19.55 10.99 2.62
CA GLY A 140 -18.73 10.12 3.47
C GLY A 140 -17.84 9.17 2.65
N ALA A 141 -18.36 8.58 1.57
CA ALA A 141 -17.59 7.69 0.71
C ALA A 141 -16.38 8.39 0.07
N VAL A 142 -16.47 9.67 -0.29
CA VAL A 142 -15.34 10.44 -0.81
C VAL A 142 -14.22 10.61 0.22
N GLU A 143 -14.55 10.76 1.50
CA GLU A 143 -13.55 10.80 2.58
C GLU A 143 -12.82 9.47 2.71
N GLU A 144 -13.57 8.38 2.73
CA GLU A 144 -13.00 7.04 2.84
C GLU A 144 -12.18 6.66 1.61
N ILE A 145 -12.61 7.06 0.40
CA ILE A 145 -11.82 6.91 -0.82
C ILE A 145 -10.52 7.72 -0.73
N THR A 146 -10.59 8.97 -0.23
CA THR A 146 -9.42 9.85 -0.03
C THR A 146 -8.43 9.25 0.96
N ASN A 147 -8.94 8.74 2.09
CA ASN A 147 -8.13 8.08 3.12
C ASN A 147 -7.49 6.80 2.60
N ALA A 148 -8.27 5.95 1.93
CA ALA A 148 -7.78 4.71 1.34
C ALA A 148 -6.71 4.98 0.27
N LEU A 149 -6.91 5.99 -0.58
CA LEU A 149 -5.92 6.41 -1.58
C LEU A 149 -4.63 6.96 -0.94
N SER A 150 -4.74 7.65 0.20
CA SER A 150 -3.57 8.20 0.92
C SER A 150 -2.65 7.10 1.48
N CYS A 151 -3.14 5.86 1.62
CA CYS A 151 -2.32 4.71 1.99
C CYS A 151 -1.42 4.22 0.83
N PHE A 152 -1.74 4.58 -0.42
CA PHE A 152 -0.91 4.26 -1.57
C PHE A 152 0.18 5.34 -1.71
N LYS A 153 1.35 5.13 -1.09
CA LYS A 153 2.52 6.05 -1.16
C LYS A 153 3.04 6.36 -2.58
N THR A 154 2.46 5.74 -3.60
CA THR A 154 2.75 6.03 -5.02
C THR A 154 1.85 7.11 -5.61
N VAL A 155 0.88 7.63 -4.84
CA VAL A 155 -0.12 8.62 -5.25
C VAL A 155 -0.32 9.62 -4.11
N ALA A 156 -0.16 10.91 -4.40
CA ALA A 156 -0.58 11.97 -3.49
C ALA A 156 -2.09 12.22 -3.66
N VAL A 157 -2.80 12.50 -2.58
CA VAL A 157 -4.24 12.81 -2.64
C VAL A 157 -4.49 14.22 -2.15
N LEU A 158 -5.27 14.99 -2.91
CA LEU A 158 -5.72 16.31 -2.48
C LEU A 158 -6.71 16.16 -1.33
N ALA A 159 -6.49 16.89 -0.24
CA ALA A 159 -7.34 16.82 0.95
C ALA A 159 -8.82 17.12 0.63
N ARG A 160 -9.72 16.38 1.31
CA ARG A 160 -11.18 16.43 1.10
C ARG A 160 -11.74 17.85 1.04
N HIS A 161 -11.40 18.72 2.00
CA HIS A 161 -11.94 20.09 2.01
C HIS A 161 -11.54 20.90 0.77
N SER A 162 -10.33 20.73 0.25
CA SER A 162 -9.90 21.39 -0.98
C SER A 162 -10.64 20.86 -2.21
N ALA A 163 -10.98 19.57 -2.23
CA ALA A 163 -11.76 18.96 -3.30
C ALA A 163 -13.27 19.30 -3.24
N PHE A 164 -13.83 19.47 -2.04
CA PHE A 164 -15.22 19.91 -1.84
C PHE A 164 -15.39 21.39 -2.17
N VAL A 165 -14.43 22.24 -1.77
CA VAL A 165 -14.41 23.66 -2.17
C VAL A 165 -14.27 23.80 -3.69
N LEU A 166 -13.53 22.89 -4.36
CA LEU A 166 -13.44 22.81 -5.82
C LEU A 166 -14.80 22.56 -6.48
N ALA A 167 -15.67 21.76 -5.85
CA ALA A 167 -16.99 21.43 -6.38
C ALA A 167 -18.07 22.47 -6.05
N GLU A 168 -17.91 23.23 -4.95
CA GLU A 168 -18.84 24.29 -4.55
C GLU A 168 -18.63 25.63 -5.27
N HIS A 169 -17.43 25.85 -5.84
CA HIS A 169 -17.03 27.13 -6.44
C HIS A 169 -16.73 27.03 -7.96
N TRP A 170 -17.77 27.24 -8.80
CA TRP A 170 -17.77 27.78 -10.19
C TRP A 170 -17.33 26.87 -11.36
N THR A 171 -18.20 26.46 -12.30
CA THR A 171 -18.78 27.07 -13.53
C THR A 171 -17.93 27.28 -14.80
N GLU A 172 -16.59 27.33 -14.84
CA GLU A 172 -15.92 27.48 -16.17
C GLU A 172 -14.65 26.68 -16.48
N ASP A 173 -13.90 26.10 -15.52
CA ASP A 173 -12.90 25.07 -15.88
C ASP A 173 -12.38 24.31 -14.64
N ILE A 174 -12.95 23.12 -14.39
CA ILE A 174 -12.57 22.24 -13.27
C ILE A 174 -11.12 21.73 -13.42
N ASN A 175 -10.65 21.58 -14.66
CA ASN A 175 -9.32 21.09 -14.96
C ASN A 175 -8.27 22.19 -14.68
N ALA A 176 -8.49 23.41 -15.16
CA ALA A 176 -7.56 24.51 -14.89
C ALA A 176 -7.40 24.78 -13.39
N THR A 177 -8.47 24.60 -12.61
CA THR A 177 -8.46 24.83 -11.15
C THR A 177 -7.75 23.70 -10.40
N ALA A 178 -8.02 22.44 -10.75
CA ALA A 178 -7.30 21.30 -10.20
C ALA A 178 -5.79 21.37 -10.51
N LEU A 179 -5.43 21.85 -11.70
CA LEU A 179 -4.02 22.05 -12.10
C LEU A 179 -3.33 23.11 -11.23
N ARG A 180 -4.01 24.23 -10.94
CA ARG A 180 -3.50 25.28 -10.04
C ARG A 180 -3.26 24.76 -8.62
N LEU A 181 -4.09 23.84 -8.15
CA LEU A 181 -3.94 23.21 -6.83
C LEU A 181 -2.86 22.11 -6.83
N GLY A 182 -2.45 21.65 -8.01
CA GLY A 182 -1.38 20.67 -8.21
C GLY A 182 -1.87 19.23 -8.39
N ALA A 183 -3.17 19.02 -8.60
CA ALA A 183 -3.71 17.71 -8.96
C ALA A 183 -3.46 17.43 -10.45
N ASP A 184 -2.86 16.27 -10.76
CA ASP A 184 -2.66 15.79 -12.13
C ASP A 184 -3.89 15.05 -12.66
N TYR A 185 -4.71 14.54 -11.73
CA TYR A 185 -5.92 13.80 -12.02
C TYR A 185 -7.09 14.25 -11.14
N ILE A 186 -8.28 14.14 -11.70
CA ILE A 186 -9.56 14.38 -11.01
C ILE A 186 -10.38 13.10 -11.11
N ALA A 187 -10.84 12.57 -9.99
CA ALA A 187 -11.89 11.56 -9.95
C ALA A 187 -13.23 12.22 -9.65
N GLU A 188 -14.17 12.11 -10.58
CA GLU A 188 -15.54 12.60 -10.46
C GLU A 188 -16.52 11.42 -10.50
N GLY A 189 -17.68 11.56 -9.85
CA GLY A 189 -18.70 10.52 -9.84
C GLY A 189 -20.12 11.05 -10.00
N SER A 190 -21.01 10.23 -10.57
CA SER A 190 -22.44 10.47 -10.63
C SER A 190 -23.20 9.25 -10.11
N VAL A 191 -24.24 9.48 -9.30
CA VAL A 191 -25.01 8.44 -8.61
C VAL A 191 -26.49 8.62 -8.88
N GLU A 192 -27.11 7.50 -9.26
CA GLU A 192 -28.55 7.39 -9.44
C GLU A 192 -29.10 6.26 -8.55
N SER A 193 -30.32 6.44 -8.04
CA SER A 193 -31.00 5.37 -7.31
C SER A 193 -31.42 4.26 -8.29
N ALA A 194 -31.12 3.01 -7.95
CA ALA A 194 -31.44 1.86 -8.79
C ALA A 194 -32.05 0.73 -7.95
N GLY A 195 -33.39 0.63 -7.96
CA GLY A 195 -34.10 -0.40 -7.19
C GLY A 195 -33.89 -0.24 -5.69
N ASP A 196 -33.32 -1.27 -5.05
CA ASP A 196 -32.96 -1.28 -3.62
C ASP A 196 -31.52 -0.79 -3.33
N GLY A 197 -30.82 -0.31 -4.37
CA GLY A 197 -29.40 0.06 -4.32
C GLY A 197 -29.08 1.35 -5.06
N TYR A 198 -27.81 1.47 -5.45
CA TYR A 198 -27.26 2.61 -6.19
C TYR A 198 -26.55 2.16 -7.45
N SER A 199 -26.63 3.00 -8.49
CA SER A 199 -25.78 2.93 -9.67
C SER A 199 -24.85 4.14 -9.67
N ALA A 200 -23.55 3.90 -9.53
CA ALA A 200 -22.53 4.94 -9.49
C ALA A 200 -21.59 4.82 -10.69
N ARG A 201 -21.43 5.90 -11.44
CA ARG A 201 -20.42 6.03 -12.48
C ARG A 201 -19.27 6.87 -11.95
N VAL A 202 -18.05 6.36 -12.05
CA VAL A 202 -16.83 7.08 -11.66
C VAL A 202 -15.94 7.28 -12.88
N VAL A 203 -15.39 8.48 -13.02
CA VAL A 203 -14.53 8.90 -14.12
C VAL A 203 -13.25 9.47 -13.51
N LEU A 204 -12.09 8.98 -13.96
CA LEU A 204 -10.79 9.55 -13.67
C LEU A 204 -10.32 10.30 -14.92
N THR A 205 -10.10 11.60 -14.78
CA THR A 205 -9.70 12.52 -15.84
C THR A 205 -8.32 13.07 -15.56
N GLU A 206 -7.45 13.07 -16.57
CA GLU A 206 -6.17 13.76 -16.52
C GLU A 206 -6.39 15.26 -16.69
N THR A 207 -5.92 16.04 -15.72
CA THR A 207 -6.23 17.46 -15.59
C THR A 207 -5.61 18.30 -16.71
N ILE A 208 -4.37 18.01 -17.13
CA ILE A 208 -3.67 18.84 -18.13
C ILE A 208 -4.24 18.70 -19.55
N SER A 209 -4.71 17.51 -19.91
CA SER A 209 -5.19 17.19 -21.26
C SER A 209 -6.72 17.11 -21.35
N GLY A 210 -7.41 17.03 -20.21
CA GLY A 210 -8.84 16.71 -20.13
C GLY A 210 -9.15 15.27 -20.54
N ARG A 211 -8.15 14.40 -20.75
CA ARG A 211 -8.35 13.01 -21.20
C ARG A 211 -8.92 12.17 -20.07
N ARG A 212 -10.06 11.51 -20.31
CA ARG A 212 -10.61 10.49 -19.41
C ARG A 212 -9.75 9.23 -19.48
N VAL A 213 -9.01 8.94 -18.41
CA VAL A 213 -8.04 7.83 -18.36
C VAL A 213 -8.66 6.54 -17.85
N TRP A 214 -9.74 6.63 -17.08
CA TRP A 214 -10.50 5.47 -16.62
C TRP A 214 -11.95 5.87 -16.37
N ILE A 215 -12.87 4.97 -16.69
CA ILE A 215 -14.31 5.12 -16.43
C ILE A 215 -14.83 3.76 -16.00
N GLN A 216 -15.64 3.71 -14.95
CA GLN A 216 -16.31 2.49 -14.53
C GLN A 216 -17.67 2.77 -13.91
N ASN A 217 -18.61 1.86 -14.17
CA ASN A 217 -19.93 1.84 -13.55
C ASN A 217 -19.95 0.77 -12.45
N PHE A 218 -20.61 1.08 -11.34
CA PHE A 218 -20.78 0.23 -10.18
C PHE A 218 -22.26 0.16 -9.84
N THR A 219 -22.76 -1.04 -9.61
CA THR A 219 -24.13 -1.26 -9.11
C THR A 219 -24.01 -2.10 -7.84
N PHE A 220 -24.62 -1.63 -6.76
CA PHE A 220 -24.48 -2.24 -5.45
C PHE A 220 -25.69 -1.95 -4.56
N ALA A 221 -25.98 -2.84 -3.61
CA ALA A 221 -27.06 -2.65 -2.65
C ALA A 221 -26.66 -1.59 -1.60
N LYS A 222 -27.64 -0.91 -0.96
CA LYS A 222 -27.37 0.15 0.04
C LYS A 222 -26.42 -0.29 1.17
N GLY A 223 -26.51 -1.55 1.60
CA GLY A 223 -25.64 -2.11 2.65
C GLY A 223 -24.18 -2.33 2.24
N GLU A 224 -23.87 -2.27 0.94
CA GLU A 224 -22.55 -2.56 0.38
C GLU A 224 -21.69 -1.31 0.13
N ILE A 225 -22.13 -0.14 0.62
CA ILE A 225 -21.44 1.14 0.43
C ILE A 225 -19.96 1.10 0.85
N PHE A 226 -19.63 0.36 1.92
CA PHE A 226 -18.25 0.20 2.40
C PHE A 226 -17.38 -0.62 1.43
N ALA A 227 -17.96 -1.61 0.76
CA ALA A 227 -17.28 -2.38 -0.28
C ALA A 227 -17.10 -1.54 -1.55
N PHE A 228 -18.12 -0.74 -1.90
CA PHE A 228 -18.06 0.20 -3.02
C PHE A 228 -16.92 1.21 -2.88
N GLN A 229 -16.86 1.96 -1.76
CA GLN A 229 -15.83 2.98 -1.56
C GLN A 229 -14.40 2.39 -1.61
N LYS A 230 -14.22 1.20 -1.05
CA LYS A 230 -12.94 0.49 -1.08
C LYS A 230 -12.56 0.09 -2.51
N THR A 231 -13.52 -0.45 -3.26
CA THR A 231 -13.31 -0.85 -4.65
C THR A 231 -13.00 0.36 -5.54
N VAL A 232 -13.69 1.49 -5.34
CA VAL A 232 -13.43 2.72 -6.11
C VAL A 232 -12.03 3.26 -5.84
N ALA A 233 -11.62 3.35 -4.57
CA ALA A 233 -10.26 3.78 -4.21
C ALA A 233 -9.19 2.91 -4.88
N GLN A 234 -9.36 1.58 -4.86
CA GLN A 234 -8.43 0.65 -5.50
C GLN A 234 -8.38 0.83 -7.02
N ARG A 235 -9.54 0.95 -7.69
CA ARG A 235 -9.58 1.13 -9.14
C ARG A 235 -8.94 2.45 -9.57
N ILE A 236 -9.15 3.52 -8.79
CA ILE A 236 -8.48 4.80 -8.99
C ILE A 236 -6.96 4.64 -8.81
N ALA A 237 -6.50 4.00 -7.73
CA ALA A 237 -5.06 3.76 -7.50
C ALA A 237 -4.42 2.98 -8.66
N MET A 238 -5.06 1.90 -9.13
CA MET A 238 -4.56 1.10 -10.25
C MET A 238 -4.53 1.90 -11.56
N ALA A 239 -5.58 2.67 -11.85
CA ALA A 239 -5.64 3.51 -13.04
C ALA A 239 -4.56 4.60 -13.01
N LEU A 240 -4.28 5.18 -11.84
CA LEU A 240 -3.20 6.12 -11.65
C LEU A 240 -1.85 5.46 -11.89
N VAL A 241 -1.57 4.30 -11.28
CA VAL A 241 -0.31 3.55 -11.46
C VAL A 241 -0.04 3.23 -12.93
N ALA A 242 -1.06 2.81 -13.68
CA ALA A 242 -0.95 2.52 -15.11
C ALA A 242 -0.67 3.77 -15.97
N ASN A 243 -1.00 4.97 -15.47
CA ASN A 243 -0.81 6.23 -16.18
C ASN A 243 0.34 7.09 -15.59
N ILE A 244 1.09 6.59 -14.60
CA ILE A 244 2.22 7.30 -13.96
C ILE A 244 3.24 7.79 -15.00
N GLU A 245 3.57 6.96 -16.00
CA GLU A 245 4.56 7.31 -17.02
C GLU A 245 4.19 8.61 -17.75
N SER A 246 2.90 8.84 -17.98
CA SER A 246 2.37 10.02 -18.67
C SER A 246 2.39 11.28 -17.81
N ALA A 247 2.10 11.17 -16.51
CA ALA A 247 2.13 12.29 -15.57
C ALA A 247 3.56 12.72 -15.23
N VAL A 248 4.47 11.76 -15.05
CA VAL A 248 5.87 12.02 -14.68
C VAL A 248 6.67 12.61 -15.85
N MET A 249 6.50 12.08 -17.07
CA MET A 249 7.23 12.57 -18.26
C MET A 249 6.95 14.05 -18.59
N ARG A 250 5.74 14.54 -18.28
CA ARG A 250 5.29 15.90 -18.60
C ARG A 250 5.62 16.95 -17.54
N ARG A 251 6.03 16.53 -16.33
CA ARG A 251 6.42 17.43 -15.21
C ARG A 251 7.88 17.92 -15.27
N SER A 252 8.62 17.62 -16.33
CA SER A 252 10.08 17.87 -16.35
C SER A 252 10.46 19.35 -16.44
N GLN A 253 10.92 19.94 -15.31
CA GLN A 253 12.27 20.49 -15.08
C GLN A 253 12.54 20.73 -13.58
N PRO A 254 13.78 20.52 -13.07
CA PRO A 254 14.42 19.23 -12.88
C PRO A 254 14.46 18.84 -11.39
N ALA A 255 13.72 17.79 -11.01
CA ALA A 255 14.44 16.71 -10.34
C ALA A 255 15.42 16.17 -11.39
N SER A 256 16.66 15.85 -11.01
CA SER A 256 17.63 15.27 -11.96
C SER A 256 16.91 14.22 -12.82
N ALA A 257 17.02 14.32 -14.15
CA ALA A 257 16.40 13.35 -15.07
C ALA A 257 16.70 11.90 -14.66
N SER A 258 17.84 11.69 -13.96
CA SER A 258 18.20 10.43 -13.32
C SER A 258 17.15 9.90 -12.34
N ASN A 259 16.52 10.72 -11.50
CA ASN A 259 15.57 10.24 -10.48
C ASN A 259 14.24 9.77 -11.10
N VAL A 260 13.82 10.41 -12.20
CA VAL A 260 12.62 10.00 -12.95
C VAL A 260 12.89 8.71 -13.72
N GLU A 261 14.01 8.62 -14.44
CA GLU A 261 14.40 7.40 -15.14
C GLU A 261 14.62 6.24 -14.17
N ALA A 262 15.20 6.49 -12.99
CA ALA A 262 15.36 5.50 -11.94
C ALA A 262 14.01 4.91 -11.52
N TYR A 263 13.03 5.78 -11.25
CA TYR A 263 11.70 5.37 -10.83
C TYR A 263 10.94 4.58 -11.91
N LEU A 264 11.06 4.97 -13.18
CA LEU A 264 10.44 4.23 -14.29
C LEU A 264 11.05 2.85 -14.47
N HIS A 265 12.37 2.75 -14.37
CA HIS A 265 13.06 1.46 -14.38
C HIS A 265 12.63 0.57 -13.20
N LEU A 266 12.45 1.15 -12.01
CA LEU A 266 11.90 0.45 -10.86
C LEU A 266 10.48 -0.08 -11.12
N LEU A 267 9.56 0.75 -11.64
CA LEU A 267 8.20 0.34 -11.99
C LEU A 267 8.18 -0.80 -13.03
N ARG A 268 9.01 -0.71 -14.07
CA ARG A 268 9.13 -1.75 -15.11
C ARG A 268 9.65 -3.07 -14.53
N GLY A 269 10.68 -3.01 -13.69
CA GLY A 269 11.18 -4.17 -12.97
C GLY A 269 10.08 -4.86 -12.15
N MET A 270 9.32 -4.09 -11.37
CA MET A 270 8.21 -4.62 -10.57
C MET A 270 7.10 -5.26 -11.43
N ALA A 271 6.74 -4.64 -12.56
CA ALA A 271 5.73 -5.17 -13.46
C ALA A 271 6.16 -6.50 -14.11
N LEU A 272 7.45 -6.61 -14.48
CA LEU A 272 8.01 -7.83 -15.05
C LEU A 272 8.07 -8.96 -14.02
N LEU A 273 8.42 -8.69 -12.75
CA LEU A 273 8.38 -9.70 -11.69
C LEU A 273 6.97 -10.24 -11.38
N ARG A 274 5.92 -9.51 -11.80
CA ARG A 274 4.52 -9.97 -11.71
C ARG A 274 4.06 -10.74 -12.96
N SER A 275 4.88 -10.75 -14.00
CA SER A 275 4.60 -11.39 -15.29
C SER A 275 5.25 -12.78 -15.37
N TYR A 276 4.92 -13.53 -16.43
CA TYR A 276 5.47 -14.86 -16.67
C TYR A 276 6.10 -14.93 -18.06
N GLY A 277 7.25 -15.63 -18.16
CA GLY A 277 7.92 -15.87 -19.43
C GLY A 277 9.39 -16.22 -19.23
N GLU A 278 9.98 -16.85 -20.23
CA GLU A 278 11.42 -17.09 -20.26
C GLU A 278 12.17 -15.76 -20.42
N GLY A 279 13.22 -15.53 -19.63
CA GLY A 279 13.99 -14.28 -19.66
C GLY A 279 13.33 -13.06 -19.00
N VAL A 280 12.08 -13.17 -18.53
CA VAL A 280 11.32 -12.04 -17.96
C VAL A 280 11.92 -11.57 -16.64
N ASN A 281 12.37 -12.49 -15.79
CA ASN A 281 12.97 -12.15 -14.50
C ASN A 281 14.36 -11.52 -14.67
N GLU A 282 15.13 -11.98 -15.65
CA GLU A 282 16.41 -11.42 -16.03
C GLU A 282 16.24 -9.99 -16.59
N GLU A 283 15.20 -9.74 -17.38
CA GLU A 283 14.86 -8.37 -17.81
C GLU A 283 14.40 -7.49 -16.63
N ALA A 284 13.61 -8.04 -15.71
CA ALA A 284 13.23 -7.32 -14.49
C ALA A 284 14.47 -6.90 -13.68
N ARG A 285 15.42 -7.83 -13.51
CA ARG A 285 16.71 -7.58 -12.87
C ARG A 285 17.51 -6.50 -13.58
N ARG A 286 17.58 -6.51 -14.92
CA ARG A 286 18.25 -5.46 -15.70
C ARG A 286 17.63 -4.09 -15.46
N HIS A 287 16.30 -3.98 -15.44
CA HIS A 287 15.61 -2.74 -15.08
C HIS A 287 15.91 -2.28 -13.66
N LEU A 288 15.94 -3.17 -12.67
CA LEU A 288 16.25 -2.80 -11.30
C LEU A 288 17.71 -2.34 -11.12
N LEU A 289 18.65 -2.94 -11.86
CA LEU A 289 20.04 -2.47 -11.91
C LEU A 289 20.15 -1.09 -12.56
N MET A 290 19.44 -0.87 -13.69
CA MET A 290 19.37 0.46 -14.30
C MET A 290 18.78 1.48 -13.33
N ALA A 291 17.76 1.12 -12.53
CA ALA A 291 17.22 2.02 -11.50
C ALA A 291 18.30 2.43 -10.48
N LEU A 292 19.08 1.47 -9.98
CA LEU A 292 20.14 1.72 -8.99
C LEU A 292 21.36 2.46 -9.55
N GLU A 293 21.67 2.32 -10.83
CA GLU A 293 22.70 3.13 -11.49
C GLU A 293 22.36 4.63 -11.47
N ARG A 294 21.05 4.98 -11.47
CA ARG A 294 20.59 6.37 -11.45
C ARG A 294 20.23 6.87 -10.05
N ASP A 295 19.68 6.01 -9.21
CA ASP A 295 19.39 6.27 -7.79
C ASP A 295 19.94 5.14 -6.91
N PRO A 296 21.23 5.22 -6.52
CA PRO A 296 21.86 4.20 -5.68
C PRO A 296 21.25 4.06 -4.29
N ASN A 297 20.51 5.08 -3.82
CA ASN A 297 19.91 5.12 -2.48
C ASN A 297 18.43 4.72 -2.48
N SER A 298 17.91 4.23 -3.61
CA SER A 298 16.54 3.72 -3.69
C SER A 298 16.42 2.40 -2.90
N GLY A 299 15.96 2.49 -1.66
CA GLY A 299 15.72 1.31 -0.82
C GLY A 299 14.76 0.31 -1.51
N LEU A 300 13.72 0.83 -2.15
CA LEU A 300 12.76 0.02 -2.89
C LEU A 300 13.38 -0.72 -4.09
N ALA A 301 14.29 -0.09 -4.84
CA ALA A 301 14.99 -0.76 -5.94
C ALA A 301 15.96 -1.84 -5.44
N HIS A 302 16.66 -1.60 -4.32
CA HIS A 302 17.47 -2.65 -3.67
C HIS A 302 16.63 -3.83 -3.22
N ALA A 303 15.46 -3.59 -2.60
CA ALA A 303 14.56 -4.64 -2.18
C ALA A 303 14.08 -5.47 -3.39
N TYR A 304 13.56 -4.83 -4.43
CA TYR A 304 13.09 -5.56 -5.60
C TYR A 304 14.20 -6.27 -6.38
N LEU A 305 15.44 -5.75 -6.36
CA LEU A 305 16.58 -6.46 -6.91
C LEU A 305 16.92 -7.73 -6.11
N ALA A 306 16.83 -7.68 -4.78
CA ALA A 306 16.96 -8.87 -3.93
C ALA A 306 15.87 -9.91 -4.26
N LEU A 307 14.64 -9.45 -4.48
CA LEU A 307 13.54 -10.31 -4.93
C LEU A 307 13.81 -10.93 -6.30
N ALA A 308 14.31 -10.16 -7.26
CA ALA A 308 14.67 -10.67 -8.59
C ALA A 308 15.77 -11.74 -8.50
N ASP A 309 16.82 -11.51 -7.71
CA ASP A 309 17.91 -12.46 -7.49
C ASP A 309 17.40 -13.76 -6.84
N LEU A 310 16.47 -13.67 -5.88
CA LEU A 310 15.79 -14.83 -5.28
C LEU A 310 14.99 -15.64 -6.30
N ILE A 311 14.21 -14.97 -7.14
CA ILE A 311 13.36 -15.61 -8.14
C ILE A 311 14.22 -16.33 -9.19
N ILE A 312 15.26 -15.65 -9.70
CA ILE A 312 16.20 -16.22 -10.67
C ILE A 312 16.97 -17.40 -10.06
N GLY A 313 17.33 -17.30 -8.77
CA GLY A 313 17.99 -18.38 -8.04
C GLY A 313 17.09 -19.59 -7.77
N GLY A 314 15.77 -19.51 -7.98
CA GLY A 314 14.85 -20.61 -7.69
C GLY A 314 14.41 -20.69 -6.22
N TYR A 315 14.32 -19.55 -5.53
CA TYR A 315 13.82 -19.43 -4.16
C TYR A 315 14.56 -20.32 -3.15
N SER A 316 13.88 -21.31 -2.56
CA SER A 316 14.43 -22.30 -1.63
C SER A 316 15.55 -23.15 -2.24
N GLY A 317 15.54 -23.35 -3.56
CA GLY A 317 16.60 -24.02 -4.32
C GLY A 317 17.81 -23.14 -4.64
N ALA A 318 17.78 -21.85 -4.29
CA ALA A 318 18.88 -20.95 -4.58
C ALA A 318 20.15 -21.31 -3.79
N PRO A 319 21.34 -21.15 -4.39
CA PRO A 319 22.60 -21.34 -3.66
C PRO A 319 22.64 -20.47 -2.41
N ARG A 320 23.22 -20.98 -1.32
CA ARG A 320 23.30 -20.24 -0.05
C ARG A 320 23.92 -18.86 -0.20
N ALA A 321 24.94 -18.72 -1.05
CA ALA A 321 25.55 -17.44 -1.36
C ALA A 321 24.56 -16.42 -1.98
N VAL A 322 23.62 -16.88 -2.82
CA VAL A 322 22.58 -16.03 -3.42
C VAL A 322 21.58 -15.58 -2.35
N LEU A 323 21.15 -16.51 -1.48
CA LEU A 323 20.26 -16.19 -0.35
C LEU A 323 20.88 -15.17 0.61
N ASP A 324 22.18 -15.30 0.88
CA ASP A 324 22.93 -14.42 1.76
C ASP A 324 23.07 -13.02 1.14
N GLN A 325 23.41 -12.94 -0.15
CA GLN A 325 23.47 -11.69 -0.89
C GLN A 325 22.11 -10.98 -0.96
N ALA A 326 21.02 -11.73 -1.22
CA ALA A 326 19.68 -11.18 -1.24
C ALA A 326 19.28 -10.63 0.15
N ARG A 327 19.64 -11.34 1.23
CA ARG A 327 19.36 -10.89 2.60
C ARG A 327 20.10 -9.60 2.92
N ASP A 328 21.39 -9.54 2.62
CA ASP A 328 22.22 -8.38 2.92
C ASP A 328 21.75 -7.15 2.11
N ARG A 329 21.33 -7.35 0.85
CA ARG A 329 20.71 -6.30 0.03
C ARG A 329 19.35 -5.86 0.57
N ALA A 330 18.50 -6.78 1.02
CA ALA A 330 17.20 -6.45 1.60
C ALA A 330 17.33 -5.73 2.96
N LEU A 331 18.34 -6.06 3.76
CA LEU A 331 18.68 -5.31 4.98
C LEU A 331 19.15 -3.89 4.64
N HIS A 332 19.99 -3.74 3.60
CA HIS A 332 20.39 -2.42 3.12
C HIS A 332 19.19 -1.59 2.63
N ALA A 333 18.23 -2.22 1.93
CA ALA A 333 17.00 -1.57 1.52
C ALA A 333 16.19 -1.00 2.69
N ILE A 334 16.10 -1.72 3.81
CA ILE A 334 15.44 -1.24 5.04
C ILE A 334 16.22 -0.10 5.67
N ALA A 335 17.55 -0.16 5.70
CA ALA A 335 18.37 0.94 6.23
C ALA A 335 18.15 2.24 5.45
N LEU A 336 17.94 2.15 4.13
CA LEU A 336 17.62 3.28 3.25
C LEU A 336 16.16 3.74 3.35
N SER A 337 15.23 2.83 3.60
CA SER A 337 13.78 3.10 3.56
C SER A 337 13.03 2.32 4.65
N PRO A 338 13.17 2.69 5.93
CA PRO A 338 12.63 1.93 7.07
C PRO A 338 11.10 1.98 7.20
N ASP A 339 10.44 2.90 6.50
CA ASP A 339 8.97 3.04 6.49
C ASP A 339 8.35 2.57 5.16
N GLU A 340 9.09 1.82 4.35
CA GLU A 340 8.59 1.20 3.12
C GLU A 340 8.19 -0.27 3.38
N GLY A 341 6.88 -0.53 3.43
CA GLY A 341 6.34 -1.85 3.77
C GLY A 341 6.80 -2.97 2.82
N ARG A 342 7.02 -2.66 1.53
CA ARG A 342 7.52 -3.64 0.56
C ARG A 342 8.95 -4.07 0.85
N CYS A 343 9.80 -3.19 1.38
CA CYS A 343 11.16 -3.55 1.82
C CYS A 343 11.10 -4.58 2.96
N HIS A 344 10.22 -4.36 3.93
CA HIS A 344 9.98 -5.31 5.02
C HIS A 344 9.44 -6.66 4.52
N ARG A 345 8.43 -6.64 3.63
CA ARG A 345 7.88 -7.86 3.02
C ARG A 345 8.96 -8.66 2.29
N ILE A 346 9.78 -8.01 1.47
CA ILE A 346 10.82 -8.70 0.69
C ILE A 346 11.92 -9.25 1.59
N LEU A 347 12.33 -8.52 2.64
CA LEU A 347 13.25 -9.08 3.61
C LEU A 347 12.65 -10.31 4.30
N ALA A 348 11.38 -10.26 4.72
CA ALA A 348 10.73 -11.40 5.34
C ALA A 348 10.70 -12.62 4.42
N LEU A 349 10.39 -12.42 3.13
CA LEU A 349 10.42 -13.47 2.13
C LEU A 349 11.84 -14.05 1.95
N THR A 350 12.86 -13.20 2.00
CA THR A 350 14.26 -13.63 1.92
C THR A 350 14.66 -14.48 3.12
N LEU A 351 14.26 -14.06 4.32
CA LEU A 351 14.48 -14.79 5.58
C LEU A 351 13.74 -16.13 5.59
N LEU A 352 12.52 -16.18 5.07
CA LEU A 352 11.78 -17.41 4.87
C LEU A 352 12.55 -18.42 4.00
N TYR A 353 13.03 -18.00 2.82
CA TYR A 353 13.81 -18.87 1.94
C TYR A 353 15.23 -19.15 2.43
N ARG A 354 15.68 -18.47 3.48
CA ARG A 354 16.95 -18.75 4.18
C ARG A 354 16.84 -19.91 5.18
N GLY A 355 15.71 -20.14 5.85
CA GLY A 355 15.49 -21.32 6.70
C GLY A 355 14.56 -21.06 7.89
N CYS A 356 14.12 -22.15 8.53
CA CYS A 356 13.21 -22.09 9.69
C CYS A 356 13.79 -21.29 10.86
N ASP A 357 15.12 -21.29 11.02
CA ASP A 357 15.82 -20.50 12.05
C ASP A 357 15.57 -18.98 11.95
N GLU A 358 15.14 -18.49 10.78
CA GLU A 358 14.90 -17.08 10.51
C GLU A 358 13.40 -16.73 10.52
N TYR A 359 12.50 -17.68 10.81
CA TYR A 359 11.05 -17.48 10.74
C TYR A 359 10.54 -16.44 11.73
N ASP A 360 11.07 -16.40 12.96
CA ASP A 360 10.68 -15.38 13.94
C ASP A 360 11.08 -13.97 13.49
N ALA A 361 12.19 -13.83 12.75
CA ALA A 361 12.59 -12.55 12.17
C ALA A 361 11.71 -12.19 10.96
N ALA A 362 11.37 -13.17 10.12
CA ALA A 362 10.43 -12.99 9.01
C ALA A 362 9.05 -12.52 9.49
N GLU A 363 8.52 -13.13 10.57
CA GLU A 363 7.22 -12.77 11.13
C GLU A 363 7.16 -11.30 11.59
N LYS A 364 8.21 -10.83 12.29
CA LYS A 364 8.31 -9.42 12.72
C LYS A 364 8.30 -8.46 11.54
N HIS A 365 8.96 -8.82 10.45
CA HIS A 365 8.98 -7.99 9.25
C HIS A 365 7.67 -8.04 8.45
N LEU A 366 6.98 -9.18 8.38
CA LEU A 366 5.63 -9.25 7.81
C LEU A 366 4.64 -8.40 8.63
N ALA A 367 4.69 -8.49 9.96
CA ALA A 367 3.89 -7.66 10.84
C ALA A 367 4.17 -6.17 10.61
N ARG A 368 5.44 -5.76 10.54
CA ARG A 368 5.80 -4.38 10.24
C ARG A 368 5.34 -3.93 8.85
N ALA A 369 5.39 -4.80 7.84
CA ALA A 369 4.89 -4.50 6.50
C ALA A 369 3.37 -4.23 6.51
N LEU A 370 2.60 -5.03 7.26
CA LEU A 370 1.16 -4.84 7.43
C LEU A 370 0.82 -3.62 8.29
N ASP A 371 1.62 -3.30 9.31
CA ASP A 371 1.46 -2.05 10.07
C ASP A 371 1.65 -0.81 9.18
N LEU A 372 2.59 -0.90 8.22
CA LEU A 372 2.88 0.19 7.27
C LEU A 372 1.85 0.28 6.14
N ASN A 373 1.34 -0.85 5.65
CA ASN A 373 0.26 -0.92 4.67
C ASN A 373 -0.64 -2.14 4.90
N PRO A 374 -1.77 -1.97 5.63
CA PRO A 374 -2.70 -3.06 5.92
C PRO A 374 -3.44 -3.61 4.69
N TYR A 375 -3.35 -2.92 3.54
CA TYR A 375 -4.09 -3.25 2.32
C TYR A 375 -3.18 -3.70 1.16
N ASP A 376 -1.88 -3.90 1.42
CA ASP A 376 -0.98 -4.48 0.41
C ASP A 376 -1.32 -5.97 0.22
N ALA A 377 -2.01 -6.27 -0.89
CA ALA A 377 -2.46 -7.62 -1.19
C ALA A 377 -1.29 -8.63 -1.25
N ASP A 378 -0.13 -8.22 -1.78
CA ASP A 378 1.05 -9.08 -1.86
C ASP A 378 1.60 -9.40 -0.46
N THR A 379 1.57 -8.44 0.47
CA THR A 379 1.94 -8.65 1.88
C THR A 379 0.96 -9.59 2.57
N LEU A 380 -0.35 -9.41 2.37
CA LEU A 380 -1.36 -10.29 2.96
C LEU A 380 -1.23 -11.73 2.45
N ALA A 381 -1.06 -11.92 1.15
CA ALA A 381 -0.88 -13.24 0.54
C ALA A 381 0.38 -13.93 1.09
N GLN A 382 1.52 -13.23 1.12
CA GLN A 382 2.78 -13.79 1.63
C GLN A 382 2.76 -14.01 3.15
N THR A 383 2.01 -13.22 3.91
CA THR A 383 1.77 -13.48 5.33
C THR A 383 0.89 -14.72 5.51
N GLY A 384 -0.13 -14.89 4.67
CA GLY A 384 -0.97 -16.09 4.68
C GLY A 384 -0.19 -17.36 4.36
N TYR A 385 0.67 -17.31 3.35
CA TYR A 385 1.61 -18.37 3.02
C TYR A 385 2.55 -18.69 4.20
N PHE A 386 3.12 -17.65 4.82
CA PHE A 386 4.00 -17.83 5.99
C PHE A 386 3.28 -18.50 7.16
N LYS A 387 2.04 -18.11 7.47
CA LYS A 387 1.21 -18.77 8.50
C LYS A 387 0.98 -20.24 8.19
N ALA A 388 0.72 -20.59 6.93
CA ALA A 388 0.60 -21.98 6.51
C ALA A 388 1.90 -22.77 6.73
N LEU A 389 3.08 -22.21 6.43
CA LEU A 389 4.35 -22.90 6.71
C LEU A 389 4.60 -23.14 8.19
N ARG A 390 4.05 -22.29 9.06
CA ARG A 390 4.07 -22.42 10.53
C ARG A 390 3.00 -23.40 11.06
N GLY A 391 2.21 -24.02 10.18
CA GLY A 391 1.16 -24.98 10.52
C GLY A 391 -0.25 -24.40 10.69
N ASP A 392 -0.42 -23.08 10.55
CA ASP A 392 -1.73 -22.43 10.65
C ASP A 392 -2.35 -22.18 9.27
N GLY A 393 -2.86 -23.26 8.67
CA GLY A 393 -3.48 -23.22 7.35
C GLY A 393 -4.75 -22.38 7.28
N GLU A 394 -5.58 -22.39 8.33
CA GLU A 394 -6.85 -21.65 8.36
C GLU A 394 -6.63 -20.13 8.48
N ALA A 395 -5.73 -19.68 9.38
CA ALA A 395 -5.36 -18.26 9.42
C ALA A 395 -4.66 -17.82 8.12
N GLY A 396 -3.85 -18.72 7.54
CA GLY A 396 -3.23 -18.50 6.24
C GLY A 396 -4.25 -18.24 5.13
N LEU A 397 -5.29 -19.07 5.08
CA LEU A 397 -6.38 -18.96 4.11
C LEU A 397 -7.18 -17.67 4.27
N ALA A 398 -7.50 -17.27 5.50
CA ALA A 398 -8.23 -16.04 5.75
C ALA A 398 -7.49 -14.81 5.17
N LEU A 399 -6.17 -14.75 5.33
CA LEU A 399 -5.33 -13.68 4.77
C LEU A 399 -5.25 -13.74 3.24
N LEU A 400 -5.12 -14.93 2.66
CA LEU A 400 -5.09 -15.12 1.21
C LEU A 400 -6.44 -14.79 0.54
N ASP A 401 -7.55 -15.17 1.15
CA ASP A 401 -8.88 -14.81 0.66
C ASP A 401 -9.09 -13.28 0.73
N GLN A 402 -8.60 -12.63 1.79
CA GLN A 402 -8.58 -11.16 1.87
C GLN A 402 -7.70 -10.54 0.77
N ALA A 403 -6.51 -11.11 0.51
CA ALA A 403 -5.63 -10.66 -0.55
C ALA A 403 -6.27 -10.80 -1.94
N ILE A 404 -6.98 -11.89 -2.22
CA ILE A 404 -7.72 -12.12 -3.48
C ILE A 404 -8.90 -11.15 -3.62
N GLN A 405 -9.61 -10.86 -2.53
CA GLN A 405 -10.67 -9.85 -2.53
C GLN A 405 -10.12 -8.45 -2.84
N LEU A 406 -8.93 -8.12 -2.29
CA LEU A 406 -8.24 -6.85 -2.56
C LEU A 406 -7.69 -6.77 -3.99
N ASN A 407 -7.29 -7.90 -4.56
CA ASN A 407 -6.76 -7.99 -5.91
C ASN A 407 -7.43 -9.12 -6.70
N PRO A 408 -8.62 -8.88 -7.29
CA PRO A 408 -9.32 -9.89 -8.10
C PRO A 408 -8.55 -10.28 -9.37
N MET A 409 -7.58 -9.47 -9.80
CA MET A 409 -6.65 -9.76 -10.92
C MET A 409 -5.24 -10.07 -10.40
N HIS A 410 -5.16 -10.85 -9.31
CA HIS A 410 -3.90 -11.19 -8.68
C HIS A 410 -2.99 -12.01 -9.60
N PRO A 411 -1.66 -11.89 -9.42
CA PRO A 411 -0.71 -12.77 -10.09
C PRO A 411 -0.94 -14.24 -9.71
N SER A 412 -0.69 -15.16 -10.64
CA SER A 412 -1.03 -16.57 -10.42
C SER A 412 -0.28 -17.25 -9.27
N TRP A 413 0.79 -16.65 -8.73
CA TRP A 413 1.49 -17.19 -7.57
C TRP A 413 0.62 -17.23 -6.30
N TYR A 414 -0.46 -16.42 -6.20
CA TYR A 414 -1.42 -16.54 -5.09
C TYR A 414 -2.07 -17.93 -5.05
N TYR A 415 -2.27 -18.58 -6.21
CA TYR A 415 -2.83 -19.93 -6.26
C TYR A 415 -1.89 -20.97 -5.69
N PHE A 416 -0.57 -20.75 -5.78
CA PHE A 416 0.42 -21.61 -5.13
C PHE A 416 0.34 -21.46 -3.61
N ASP A 417 0.42 -20.23 -3.11
CA ASP A 417 0.35 -19.91 -1.69
C ASP A 417 -0.93 -20.42 -1.05
N ARG A 418 -2.07 -20.23 -1.73
CA ARG A 418 -3.39 -20.75 -1.33
C ARG A 418 -3.46 -22.27 -1.37
N GLY A 419 -2.83 -22.91 -2.36
CA GLY A 419 -2.74 -24.37 -2.41
C GLY A 419 -1.99 -24.95 -1.21
N VAL A 420 -0.91 -24.29 -0.77
CA VAL A 420 -0.16 -24.70 0.43
C VAL A 420 -0.99 -24.51 1.69
N ALA A 421 -1.67 -23.37 1.85
CA ALA A 421 -2.54 -23.13 3.00
C ALA A 421 -3.71 -24.13 3.08
N LEU A 422 -4.35 -24.47 1.96
CA LEU A 422 -5.38 -25.50 1.89
C LEU A 422 -4.85 -26.89 2.21
N PHE A 423 -3.64 -27.22 1.74
CA PHE A 423 -3.01 -28.50 2.06
C PHE A 423 -2.80 -28.65 3.57
N VAL A 424 -2.23 -27.62 4.21
CA VAL A 424 -2.02 -27.57 5.66
C VAL A 424 -3.34 -27.64 6.42
N ALA A 425 -4.39 -26.96 5.93
CA ALA A 425 -5.74 -27.07 6.49
C ALA A 425 -6.42 -28.45 6.24
N GLY A 426 -5.78 -29.37 5.52
CA GLY A 426 -6.34 -30.70 5.20
C GLY A 426 -7.41 -30.69 4.11
N ARG A 427 -7.58 -29.58 3.39
CA ARG A 427 -8.58 -29.37 2.32
C ARG A 427 -8.01 -29.78 0.96
N TYR A 428 -7.62 -31.05 0.82
CA TYR A 428 -6.81 -31.53 -0.31
C TYR A 428 -7.45 -31.34 -1.69
N ARG A 429 -8.77 -31.53 -1.80
CA ARG A 429 -9.50 -31.29 -3.07
C ARG A 429 -9.37 -29.85 -3.53
N GLU A 430 -9.58 -28.90 -2.62
CA GLU A 430 -9.48 -27.48 -2.92
C GLU A 430 -8.03 -27.07 -3.18
N ALA A 431 -7.08 -27.65 -2.43
CA ALA A 431 -5.65 -27.45 -2.68
C ALA A 431 -5.29 -27.88 -4.12
N ALA A 432 -5.78 -29.03 -4.57
CA ALA A 432 -5.59 -29.51 -5.94
C ALA A 432 -6.19 -28.55 -6.97
N THR A 433 -7.39 -28.01 -6.73
CA THR A 433 -7.99 -26.98 -7.59
C THR A 433 -7.11 -25.74 -7.66
N SER A 434 -6.59 -25.27 -6.53
CA SER A 434 -5.72 -24.09 -6.47
C SER A 434 -4.44 -24.32 -7.25
N PHE A 435 -3.70 -25.41 -6.99
CA PHE A 435 -2.48 -25.73 -7.75
C PHE A 435 -2.76 -25.91 -9.25
N SER A 436 -3.92 -26.45 -9.63
CA SER A 436 -4.31 -26.61 -11.03
C SER A 436 -4.42 -25.28 -11.79
N SER A 437 -4.79 -24.19 -11.11
CA SER A 437 -4.90 -22.83 -11.66
C SER A 437 -3.56 -22.17 -12.02
N LEU A 438 -2.43 -22.79 -11.66
CA LEU A 438 -1.11 -22.29 -12.07
C LEU A 438 -0.91 -22.47 -13.58
N PRO A 439 -0.55 -21.41 -14.34
CA PRO A 439 -0.45 -21.44 -15.79
C PRO A 439 0.70 -22.31 -16.28
N ARG A 440 1.79 -22.37 -15.51
CA ARG A 440 2.92 -23.30 -15.70
C ARG A 440 3.23 -23.92 -14.35
N LYS A 441 3.53 -25.21 -14.35
CA LYS A 441 3.85 -25.98 -13.15
C LYS A 441 5.30 -26.46 -13.22
N SER A 442 6.08 -26.17 -12.20
CA SER A 442 7.38 -26.82 -11.98
C SER A 442 7.17 -28.27 -11.56
N VAL A 443 8.23 -29.08 -11.64
CA VAL A 443 8.22 -30.46 -11.12
C VAL A 443 7.76 -30.51 -9.65
N TRP A 444 8.17 -29.54 -8.83
CA TRP A 444 7.74 -29.41 -7.43
C TRP A 444 6.23 -29.16 -7.27
N GLN A 445 5.65 -28.38 -8.17
CA GLN A 445 4.22 -28.07 -8.17
C GLN A 445 3.39 -29.27 -8.65
N TRP A 446 3.90 -30.03 -9.61
CA TRP A 446 3.32 -31.32 -10.01
C TRP A 446 3.33 -32.34 -8.88
N ALA A 447 4.44 -32.43 -8.13
CA ALA A 447 4.55 -33.32 -6.97
C ALA A 447 3.49 -32.99 -5.90
N ARG A 448 3.30 -31.71 -5.59
CA ARG A 448 2.29 -31.25 -4.62
C ARG A 448 0.87 -31.52 -5.09
N LEU A 449 0.58 -31.28 -6.37
CA LEU A 449 -0.72 -31.60 -6.95
C LEU A 449 -1.00 -33.11 -6.93
N ALA A 450 0.02 -33.94 -7.22
CA ALA A 450 -0.07 -35.39 -7.13
C ALA A 450 -0.40 -35.85 -5.71
N ALA A 451 0.30 -35.29 -4.71
CA ALA A 451 0.04 -35.57 -3.29
C ALA A 451 -1.38 -35.17 -2.86
N CYS A 452 -1.88 -34.01 -3.30
CA CYS A 452 -3.25 -33.57 -3.00
C CYS A 452 -4.28 -34.55 -3.58
N HIS A 453 -4.13 -34.95 -4.84
CA HIS A 453 -5.04 -35.92 -5.46
C HIS A 453 -4.99 -37.28 -4.77
N ALA A 454 -3.81 -37.76 -4.38
CA ALA A 454 -3.66 -39.03 -3.69
C ALA A 454 -4.30 -39.02 -2.29
N LEU A 455 -4.19 -37.90 -1.56
CA LEU A 455 -4.81 -37.72 -0.24
C LEU A 455 -6.33 -37.53 -0.33
N ASP A 456 -6.85 -36.97 -1.43
CA ASP A 456 -8.30 -36.90 -1.72
C ASP A 456 -8.87 -38.23 -2.27
N GLY A 457 -8.01 -39.23 -2.53
CA GLY A 457 -8.38 -40.56 -3.02
C GLY A 457 -8.43 -40.72 -4.55
N ASP A 458 -8.13 -39.67 -5.32
CA ASP A 458 -8.12 -39.68 -6.78
C ASP A 458 -6.77 -40.17 -7.32
N THR A 459 -6.57 -41.49 -7.24
CA THR A 459 -5.29 -42.14 -7.59
C THR A 459 -4.94 -41.99 -9.08
N GLU A 460 -5.94 -41.90 -9.96
CA GLU A 460 -5.72 -41.74 -11.39
C GLU A 460 -5.12 -40.37 -11.70
N LYS A 461 -5.73 -39.29 -11.16
CA LYS A 461 -5.19 -37.94 -11.32
C LYS A 461 -3.84 -37.79 -10.64
N ALA A 462 -3.64 -38.42 -9.49
CA ALA A 462 -2.34 -38.41 -8.80
C ALA A 462 -1.22 -38.97 -9.71
N ARG A 463 -1.43 -40.16 -10.30
CA ARG A 463 -0.46 -40.78 -11.22
C ARG A 463 -0.27 -39.96 -12.50
N ALA A 464 -1.31 -39.30 -13.00
CA ALA A 464 -1.19 -38.39 -14.13
C ALA A 464 -0.24 -37.22 -13.80
N CYS A 465 -0.41 -36.61 -12.62
CA CYS A 465 0.47 -35.54 -12.16
C CYS A 465 1.93 -36.02 -11.97
N VAL A 466 2.14 -37.25 -11.49
CA VAL A 466 3.50 -37.83 -11.42
C VAL A 466 4.13 -37.95 -12.81
N ARG A 467 3.39 -38.41 -13.83
CA ARG A 467 3.90 -38.50 -15.20
C ARG A 467 4.30 -37.12 -15.75
N GLU A 468 3.46 -36.11 -15.57
CA GLU A 468 3.75 -34.74 -16.01
C GLU A 468 4.99 -34.17 -15.29
N GLY A 469 5.10 -34.38 -13.98
CA GLY A 469 6.26 -33.97 -13.20
C GLY A 469 7.55 -34.65 -13.66
N ARG A 470 7.54 -35.98 -13.81
CA ARG A 470 8.69 -36.78 -14.25
C ARG A 470 9.12 -36.50 -15.69
N ALA A 471 8.20 -36.03 -16.54
CA ALA A 471 8.54 -35.57 -17.89
C ALA A 471 9.36 -34.28 -17.89
N LEU A 472 9.25 -33.45 -16.84
CA LEU A 472 10.06 -32.25 -16.66
C LEU A 472 11.41 -32.55 -15.99
N ASP A 473 11.41 -33.41 -14.98
CA ASP A 473 12.61 -33.85 -14.27
C ASP A 473 12.41 -35.27 -13.72
N SER A 474 13.09 -36.24 -14.33
CA SER A 474 13.03 -37.63 -13.91
C SER A 474 13.84 -37.91 -12.63
N GLY A 475 14.78 -37.03 -12.27
CA GLY A 475 15.71 -37.21 -11.16
C GLY A 475 15.20 -36.73 -9.80
N LEU A 476 14.18 -35.86 -9.76
CA LEU A 476 13.71 -35.25 -8.51
C LEU A 476 13.21 -36.29 -7.49
N THR A 477 13.84 -36.33 -6.33
CA THR A 477 13.52 -37.28 -5.26
C THR A 477 12.46 -36.75 -4.30
N MET A 478 11.76 -37.65 -3.59
CA MET A 478 10.84 -37.24 -2.54
C MET A 478 11.55 -36.51 -1.39
N ALA A 479 12.78 -36.92 -1.04
CA ALA A 479 13.57 -36.27 -0.01
C ALA A 479 13.85 -34.79 -0.35
N GLU A 480 14.17 -34.51 -1.61
CA GLU A 480 14.32 -33.14 -2.11
C GLU A 480 13.00 -32.37 -2.02
N ILE A 481 11.84 -33.01 -2.26
CA ILE A 481 10.50 -32.35 -2.20
C ILE A 481 10.15 -31.95 -0.77
N LEU A 482 10.44 -32.82 0.17
CA LEU A 482 10.23 -32.57 1.59
C LEU A 482 11.21 -31.51 2.13
N ALA A 483 12.44 -31.45 1.61
CA ALA A 483 13.41 -30.43 1.99
C ALA A 483 13.08 -29.03 1.43
N ASP A 484 12.43 -28.97 0.26
CA ASP A 484 12.01 -27.73 -0.39
C ASP A 484 10.85 -27.06 0.34
N LEU A 485 9.81 -27.83 0.68
CA LEU A 485 8.66 -27.33 1.43
C LEU A 485 8.99 -27.30 2.92
N ARG A 486 9.65 -26.22 3.35
CA ARG A 486 10.06 -25.96 4.74
C ARG A 486 8.88 -25.71 5.68
N LEU A 487 7.94 -26.65 5.72
CA LEU A 487 6.88 -26.72 6.73
C LEU A 487 7.55 -26.98 8.08
N GLU A 488 7.22 -26.15 9.05
CA GLU A 488 7.76 -26.28 10.40
C GLU A 488 7.07 -27.43 11.16
N CYS A 489 5.79 -27.66 10.87
CA CYS A 489 5.01 -28.71 11.50
C CYS A 489 5.36 -30.09 10.91
N ALA A 490 5.88 -30.97 11.75
CA ALA A 490 6.26 -32.34 11.36
C ALA A 490 5.07 -33.16 10.83
N GLU A 491 3.86 -32.93 11.34
CA GLU A 491 2.66 -33.61 10.86
C GLU A 491 2.33 -33.23 9.41
N ASP A 492 2.54 -31.97 9.03
CA ASP A 492 2.27 -31.49 7.67
C ASP A 492 3.29 -32.06 6.67
N CYS A 493 4.56 -32.11 7.07
CA CYS A 493 5.62 -32.81 6.33
C CYS A 493 5.27 -34.29 6.11
N GLU A 494 4.79 -34.96 7.16
CA GLU A 494 4.43 -36.37 7.10
C GLU A 494 3.22 -36.61 6.20
N ARG A 495 2.21 -35.74 6.25
CA ARG A 495 1.07 -35.77 5.32
C ARG A 495 1.52 -35.63 3.87
N LEU A 496 2.48 -34.73 3.59
CA LEU A 496 3.03 -34.57 2.24
C LEU A 496 3.77 -35.83 1.77
N ARG A 497 4.62 -36.40 2.64
CA ARG A 497 5.32 -37.66 2.36
C ARG A 497 4.34 -38.78 2.01
N ILE A 498 3.31 -38.98 2.84
CA ILE A 498 2.27 -39.99 2.61
C ILE A 498 1.55 -39.74 1.28
N GLY A 499 1.22 -38.49 0.97
CA GLY A 499 0.58 -38.13 -0.30
C GLY A 499 1.45 -38.46 -1.52
N LEU A 500 2.74 -38.16 -1.46
CA LEU A 500 3.71 -38.47 -2.50
C LEU A 500 3.89 -39.98 -2.70
N GLU A 501 3.99 -40.75 -1.62
CA GLU A 501 4.07 -42.21 -1.67
C GLU A 501 2.82 -42.83 -2.30
N ARG A 502 1.63 -42.39 -1.90
CA ARG A 502 0.37 -42.86 -2.47
C ARG A 502 0.21 -42.48 -3.95
N ALA A 503 0.78 -41.35 -4.36
CA ALA A 503 0.80 -40.94 -5.76
C ALA A 503 1.77 -41.78 -6.62
N GLY A 504 2.71 -42.49 -6.00
CA GLY A 504 3.78 -43.22 -6.69
C GLY A 504 4.97 -42.34 -7.05
N TRP A 505 5.28 -41.32 -6.24
CA TRP A 505 6.48 -40.52 -6.41
C TRP A 505 7.68 -41.22 -5.75
N ASP A 506 8.29 -42.16 -6.46
CA ASP A 506 9.31 -43.05 -5.89
C ASP A 506 10.63 -42.33 -5.51
N ASN A 507 11.35 -42.93 -4.55
CA ASN A 507 12.67 -42.47 -4.05
C ASN A 507 13.85 -42.78 -4.97
N THR A 508 13.66 -43.57 -6.02
CA THR A 508 14.74 -44.04 -6.91
C THR A 508 14.65 -43.33 -8.25
N PRO A 509 15.73 -42.67 -8.72
CA PRO A 509 15.79 -42.19 -10.10
C PRO A 509 15.68 -43.38 -11.05
N ALA A 510 14.91 -43.21 -12.12
CA ALA A 510 14.70 -44.22 -13.17
C ALA A 510 15.98 -44.56 -13.93
#